data_AF-A0A1M7NVZ6-F1
#
_entry.id   AF-A0A1M7NVZ6-F1
#
_cell.length_a   1.000
_cell.length_b   1.000
_cell.length_c   1.000
_cell.angle_alpha   90.00
_cell.angle_beta   90.00
_cell.angle_gamma   90.00
#
_symmetry.space_group_name_H-M   'P 1'
#
loop_
_entity.id
_entity.type
_entity.pdbx_description
1 polymer ?
#
loop_
_entity_poly.entity_id
_entity_poly.type
_entity_poly.pdbx_seq_one_letter_code
_entity_poly.pdbx_strand_id
1 'polypeptide(L)'
;MNTAKFEDIFETIYDGNPNSLELALLKIKENGATQMQSTLVLIKKLKLSIKDADDLVVHSNVWKENIDNVIKVRNEFGDVLEDIGGE
;
A
#
# COMPACT_ATOMS: atom_id res chain seq x y z
N MET A 1 7.62 -3.26 11.48
CA MET A 1 6.67 -2.13 11.46
C MET A 1 5.33 -2.64 11.98
N ASN A 2 4.71 -2.01 12.99
CA ASN A 2 3.39 -2.42 13.48
C ASN A 2 2.29 -1.82 12.58
N THR A 3 1.37 -2.66 12.10
CA THR A 3 0.24 -2.28 11.22
C THR A 3 -1.13 -2.63 11.80
N ALA A 4 -1.21 -3.19 13.00
CA ALA A 4 -2.46 -3.73 13.57
C ALA A 4 -3.61 -2.71 13.57
N LYS A 5 -3.34 -1.46 14.01
CA LYS A 5 -4.34 -0.38 13.96
C LYS A 5 -4.90 -0.15 12.56
N PHE A 6 -4.05 -0.17 11.54
CA PHE A 6 -4.47 0.10 10.15
C PHE A 6 -5.21 -1.08 9.54
N GLU A 7 -4.83 -2.29 9.94
CA GLU A 7 -5.52 -3.53 9.61
C GLU A 7 -6.97 -3.52 10.11
N ASP A 8 -7.23 -3.07 11.35
CA ASP A 8 -8.59 -2.96 11.90
C ASP A 8 -9.44 -1.91 11.17
N ILE A 9 -8.83 -0.75 10.87
CA ILE A 9 -9.49 0.33 10.10
C ILE A 9 -9.85 -0.17 8.70
N PHE A 10 -8.93 -0.89 8.05
CA PHE A 10 -9.13 -1.43 6.73
C PHE A 10 -10.30 -2.42 6.70
N GLU A 11 -10.34 -3.38 7.63
CA GLU A 11 -11.42 -4.38 7.71
C GLU A 11 -12.80 -3.78 7.99
N THR A 12 -12.86 -2.66 8.72
CA THR A 12 -14.12 -1.98 9.01
C THR A 12 -14.73 -1.33 7.77
N ILE A 13 -13.90 -0.98 6.77
CA ILE A 13 -14.29 -0.14 5.64
C ILE A 13 -14.33 -0.92 4.33
N TYR A 14 -13.36 -1.81 4.12
CA TYR A 14 -13.22 -2.53 2.86
C TYR A 14 -14.23 -3.66 2.75
N ASP A 15 -15.06 -3.61 1.71
CA ASP A 15 -16.14 -4.56 1.45
C ASP A 15 -15.90 -5.40 0.18
N GLY A 16 -14.70 -5.34 -0.40
CA GLY A 16 -14.35 -6.05 -1.63
C GLY A 16 -14.40 -5.20 -2.91
N ASN A 17 -14.95 -3.98 -2.88
CA ASN A 17 -15.07 -3.13 -4.07
C ASN A 17 -13.97 -2.05 -4.21
N PRO A 18 -13.70 -1.52 -5.41
CA PRO A 18 -12.66 -0.51 -5.62
C PRO A 18 -12.88 0.82 -4.88
N ASN A 19 -14.13 1.24 -4.68
CA ASN A 19 -14.43 2.50 -3.99
C ASN A 19 -14.16 2.39 -2.49
N SER A 20 -14.48 1.25 -1.88
CA SER A 20 -14.18 0.97 -0.47
C SER A 20 -12.68 0.76 -0.26
N LEU A 21 -11.94 0.26 -1.27
CA LEU A 21 -10.48 0.22 -1.23
C LEU A 21 -9.88 1.63 -1.13
N GLU A 22 -10.28 2.56 -2.00
CA GLU A 22 -9.82 3.95 -1.92
C GLU A 22 -10.19 4.60 -0.58
N LEU A 23 -11.41 4.38 -0.11
CA LEU A 23 -11.86 4.92 1.17
C LEU A 23 -11.06 4.34 2.35
N ALA A 24 -10.77 3.03 2.32
CA ALA A 24 -9.96 2.38 3.34
C ALA A 24 -8.52 2.92 3.33
N LEU A 25 -7.90 3.06 2.16
CA LEU A 25 -6.58 3.65 2.00
C LEU A 25 -6.52 5.11 2.48
N LEU A 26 -7.56 5.90 2.19
CA LEU A 26 -7.68 7.27 2.68
C LEU A 26 -7.74 7.29 4.21
N LYS A 27 -8.55 6.42 4.81
CA LYS A 27 -8.77 6.40 6.26
C LYS A 27 -7.57 5.91 7.04
N ILE A 28 -6.80 4.96 6.52
CA ILE A 28 -5.51 4.58 7.15
C ILE A 28 -4.47 5.71 7.02
N LYS A 29 -4.41 6.42 5.88
CA LYS A 29 -3.53 7.60 5.70
C LYS A 29 -3.87 8.71 6.70
N GLU A 30 -5.14 9.08 6.83
CA GLU A 30 -5.62 10.07 7.80
C GLU A 30 -5.27 9.66 9.25
N ASN A 31 -5.06 8.37 9.50
CA ASN A 31 -4.65 7.82 10.78
C ASN A 31 -3.12 7.68 10.96
N GLY A 32 -2.34 8.23 10.03
CA GLY A 32 -0.87 8.30 10.09
C GLY A 32 -0.14 7.16 9.41
N ALA A 33 -0.81 6.32 8.63
CA ALA A 33 -0.14 5.27 7.86
C ALA A 33 0.76 5.88 6.78
N THR A 34 1.98 5.36 6.65
CA THR A 34 2.82 5.60 5.47
C THR A 34 2.35 4.78 4.27
N GLN A 35 2.85 5.08 3.08
CA GLN A 35 2.59 4.25 1.90
C GLN A 35 3.05 2.81 2.11
N MET A 36 4.23 2.59 2.71
CA MET A 36 4.74 1.24 3.00
C MET A 36 3.84 0.49 4.00
N GLN A 37 3.35 1.17 5.04
CA GLN A 37 2.40 0.55 5.98
C GLN A 37 1.07 0.21 5.29
N SER A 38 0.63 1.05 4.35
CA SER A 38 -0.56 0.79 3.52
C SER A 38 -0.36 -0.44 2.63
N THR A 39 0.79 -0.55 1.96
CA THR A 39 1.16 -1.73 1.16
C THR A 39 1.16 -3.00 2.01
N LEU A 40 1.75 -2.95 3.22
CA LEU A 40 1.76 -4.08 4.14
C LEU A 40 0.36 -4.52 4.59
N VAL A 41 -0.57 -3.57 4.79
CA VAL A 41 -1.98 -3.88 5.09
C VAL A 41 -2.62 -4.64 3.92
N LEU A 42 -2.43 -4.17 2.68
CA LEU A 42 -2.97 -4.84 1.50
C LEU A 42 -2.41 -6.26 1.32
N ILE A 43 -1.11 -6.46 1.47
CA ILE A 43 -0.49 -7.80 1.42
C ILE A 43 -1.13 -8.72 2.47
N LYS A 44 -1.29 -8.25 3.71
CA LYS A 44 -1.80 -9.08 4.80
C LYS A 44 -3.29 -9.41 4.68
N LYS A 45 -4.11 -8.43 4.31
CA LYS A 45 -5.57 -8.53 4.28
C LYS A 45 -6.10 -9.08 2.96
N LEU A 46 -5.50 -8.69 1.85
CA LEU A 46 -5.94 -9.12 0.51
C LEU A 46 -5.10 -10.25 -0.07
N LYS A 47 -4.02 -10.66 0.62
CA LYS A 47 -3.08 -11.70 0.16
C LYS A 47 -2.48 -11.41 -1.22
N LEU A 48 -2.34 -10.12 -1.54
CA LEU A 48 -1.71 -9.66 -2.77
C LEU A 48 -0.20 -9.89 -2.74
N SER A 49 0.39 -9.99 -3.93
CA SER A 49 1.85 -9.90 -4.06
C SER A 49 2.32 -8.52 -3.60
N ILE A 50 3.61 -8.41 -3.24
CA ILE A 50 4.21 -7.13 -2.87
C ILE A 50 4.00 -6.11 -3.99
N LYS A 51 4.24 -6.53 -5.24
CA LYS A 51 4.10 -5.69 -6.43
C LYS A 51 2.68 -5.19 -6.60
N ASP A 52 1.68 -6.08 -6.59
CA ASP A 52 0.28 -5.68 -6.81
C ASP A 52 -0.22 -4.75 -5.70
N ALA A 53 0.16 -5.03 -4.45
CA ALA A 53 -0.19 -4.18 -3.32
C ALA A 53 0.45 -2.79 -3.42
N ASP A 54 1.70 -2.73 -3.87
CA ASP A 54 2.43 -1.48 -4.01
C ASP A 54 1.89 -0.63 -5.15
N ASP A 55 1.61 -1.24 -6.31
CA ASP A 55 0.98 -0.60 -7.47
C ASP A 55 -0.37 0.02 -7.09
N LEU A 56 -1.20 -0.71 -6.34
CA LEU A 56 -2.50 -0.18 -5.86
C LEU A 56 -2.33 1.06 -4.96
N VAL A 57 -1.34 1.07 -4.08
CA VAL A 57 -1.09 2.21 -3.17
C VAL A 57 -0.53 3.41 -3.94
N VAL A 58 0.46 3.18 -4.81
CA VAL A 58 1.12 4.24 -5.60
C VAL A 58 0.15 4.92 -6.55
N HIS A 59 -0.69 4.13 -7.23
CA HIS A 59 -1.64 4.65 -8.22
C HIS A 59 -2.97 5.10 -7.62
N SER A 60 -3.18 4.93 -6.30
CA SER A 60 -4.37 5.43 -5.62
C SER A 60 -4.46 6.96 -5.66
N ASN A 61 -5.68 7.50 -5.70
CA ASN A 61 -5.92 8.94 -5.56
C ASN A 61 -5.40 9.50 -4.23
N VAL A 62 -5.29 8.64 -3.21
CA VAL A 62 -4.88 8.96 -1.85
C VAL A 62 -3.46 9.54 -1.77
N TRP A 63 -2.57 9.13 -2.68
CA TRP A 63 -1.15 9.48 -2.66
C TRP A 63 -0.66 10.26 -3.89
N LYS A 64 -1.58 10.71 -4.75
CA LYS A 64 -1.27 11.42 -6.00
C LYS A 64 -0.42 12.69 -5.84
N GLU A 65 -0.48 13.35 -4.68
CA GLU A 65 0.28 14.57 -4.42
C GLU A 65 1.81 14.36 -4.40
N ASN A 66 2.29 13.11 -4.29
CA ASN A 66 3.72 12.77 -4.19
C ASN A 66 4.21 11.77 -5.25
N ILE A 67 3.45 11.56 -6.34
CA ILE A 67 3.66 10.42 -7.24
C ILE A 67 5.07 10.40 -7.89
N ASP A 68 5.57 11.55 -8.36
CA ASP A 68 6.80 11.60 -9.17
C ASP A 68 8.07 11.27 -8.37
N ASN A 69 8.17 11.76 -7.14
CA ASN A 69 9.31 11.48 -6.27
C ASN A 69 9.26 10.05 -5.71
N VAL A 70 8.05 9.51 -5.52
CA VAL A 70 7.83 8.17 -4.97
C VAL A 70 8.17 7.07 -5.99
N ILE A 71 7.78 7.24 -7.26
CA ILE A 71 8.08 6.27 -8.32
C ILE A 71 9.58 6.10 -8.51
N LYS A 72 10.34 7.21 -8.49
CA LYS A 72 11.79 7.17 -8.68
C LYS A 72 12.51 6.36 -7.60
N VAL A 73 12.21 6.64 -6.33
CA VAL A 73 12.82 5.92 -5.20
C VAL A 73 12.38 4.46 -5.16
N ARG A 74 11.15 4.15 -5.57
CA ARG A 74 10.63 2.78 -5.59
C ARG A 74 11.19 1.91 -6.70
N ASN A 75 11.40 2.44 -7.91
CA ASN A 75 12.07 1.68 -8.96
C ASN A 75 13.48 1.27 -8.51
N GLU A 76 14.22 2.21 -7.91
CA GLU A 76 15.54 1.94 -7.34
C GLU A 76 15.52 0.89 -6.20
N PHE A 77 14.42 0.80 -5.44
CA PHE A 77 14.27 -0.16 -4.35
C PHE A 77 13.71 -1.53 -4.80
N GLY A 78 12.83 -1.54 -5.80
CA GLY A 78 12.25 -2.74 -6.38
C GLY A 78 13.30 -3.58 -7.10
N ASP A 79 14.18 -2.91 -7.87
CA ASP A 79 15.32 -3.55 -8.53
C ASP A 79 16.23 -4.27 -7.51
N VAL A 80 16.47 -3.67 -6.34
CA VAL A 80 17.27 -4.28 -5.26
C VAL A 80 16.60 -5.51 -4.65
N LEU A 81 15.28 -5.55 -4.58
CA LEU A 81 14.56 -6.69 -4.01
C LEU A 81 14.43 -7.86 -5.01
N GLU A 82 14.30 -7.58 -6.31
CA GLU A 82 14.34 -8.63 -7.34
C GLU A 82 15.72 -9.30 -7.42
N ASP A 83 16.80 -8.53 -7.24
CA ASP A 83 18.18 -9.05 -7.29
C ASP A 83 18.54 -9.94 -6.09
N ILE A 84 17.83 -9.81 -4.96
CA ILE A 84 18.03 -10.63 -3.74
C ILE A 84 17.08 -11.84 -3.67
N GLY A 85 15.97 -11.82 -4.43
CA GLY A 85 14.95 -12.87 -4.43
C GLY A 85 15.11 -13.93 -5.53
N GLY A 86 16.11 -13.79 -6.40
CA GLY A 86 16.41 -14.72 -7.49
C GLY A 86 17.41 -15.81 -7.11
N GLU A 87 16.98 -16.80 -6.32
CA GLU A 87 17.58 -18.14 -6.25
C GLU A 87 16.50 -19.23 -6.40
#